data_AF-A0A433UI20-F1
#
_entry.id   AF-A0A433UI20-F1
#
_cell.length_a   1.000
_cell.length_b   1.000
_cell.length_c   1.000
_cell.angle_alpha   90.00
_cell.angle_beta   90.00
_cell.angle_gamma   90.00
#
_symmetry.space_group_name_H-M   'P 1'
#
loop_
_entity.id
_entity.type
_entity.pdbx_description
1 polymer ?
#
loop_
_entity_poly.entity_id
_entity_poly.type
_entity_poly.pdbx_seq_one_letter_code
_entity_poly.pdbx_strand_id
1 'polypeptide(L)'
;MNKLQDYESKLLGAGRSGRVFLVNHQETLIARKIFYSDTIASLIHYFFFGSPNPYVWNEDAIKCAFYRRQILSALIQYWYNGNLRVAEAKITSWNQEFKAYQMDTEFIEGRHVALQQPCNQDRIRELPALIHGVMRPLQKKLIEAGFDGLVWQVGKGTPTALNNFLLASDSSKPVFVWIDLESGVPALFPMNPLALFSFYIPTSIKYGRALFDDVDNIKLKQYVNKYSFQLEENLGSKQYYEILNKIDQLHYHQEKWKNLRRIDCSIQYQLKKGLINEQEARWFLAHPLFWYRKEVSSLLGKMLRKLFIQLPIAIINKIIKIDYIQFLQRFRKFIFFQRYRLQLARNHIATRIQYWQDRKQLNEEEAEILRQSLKREESSAYLNDFAVHIGIKLFIKTLEYLLVPILYVVGLIDEFVFITWLIIGGPVYRQTYTIFRIIQAIINKQEIPWVAFLVGFLPTIGTLAYPCQIVYSSSGKNRKIAQFIIYDFFTMIGAKIPAWGGEDTQTEHFFNRIGAAIARIRVQKNLTP
;
A
#
# COMPACT_ATOMS: atom_id res chain seq x y z
N MET A 1 -34.53 -20.46 3.13
CA MET A 1 -33.86 -19.99 1.90
C MET A 1 -34.32 -18.57 1.60
N ASN A 2 -33.58 -17.57 2.09
CA ASN A 2 -33.76 -16.17 1.65
C ASN A 2 -32.45 -15.78 0.95
N LYS A 3 -32.47 -15.76 -0.39
CA LYS A 3 -31.44 -15.05 -1.18
C LYS A 3 -31.61 -13.57 -0.86
N LEU A 4 -30.83 -13.06 0.09
CA LEU A 4 -30.66 -11.62 0.24
C LEU A 4 -30.02 -11.12 -1.05
N GLN A 5 -30.77 -10.25 -1.73
CA GLN A 5 -30.38 -9.48 -2.91
C GLN A 5 -28.93 -9.03 -2.82
N ASP A 6 -28.08 -9.59 -3.69
CA ASP A 6 -26.79 -9.01 -4.06
C ASP A 6 -27.10 -7.75 -4.87
N TYR A 7 -27.22 -6.62 -4.17
CA TYR A 7 -27.11 -5.31 -4.81
C TYR A 7 -25.68 -5.15 -5.32
N GLU A 8 -25.53 -4.65 -6.56
CA GLU A 8 -24.27 -4.44 -7.26
C GLU A 8 -23.15 -3.89 -6.35
N SER A 9 -22.33 -4.79 -5.81
CA SER A 9 -21.26 -4.41 -4.91
C SER A 9 -20.03 -4.03 -5.73
N LYS A 10 -19.67 -2.74 -5.74
CA LYS A 10 -18.43 -2.29 -6.40
C LYS A 10 -17.26 -2.43 -5.42
N LEU A 11 -16.22 -3.16 -5.79
CA LEU A 11 -14.99 -3.22 -5.01
C LEU A 11 -14.34 -1.82 -4.98
N LEU A 12 -14.18 -1.24 -3.79
CA LEU A 12 -13.51 0.03 -3.57
C LEU A 12 -12.00 -0.15 -3.38
N GLY A 13 -11.59 -1.21 -2.68
CA GLY A 13 -10.19 -1.47 -2.40
C GLY A 13 -9.96 -2.81 -1.70
N ALA A 14 -8.72 -3.28 -1.74
CA ALA A 14 -8.29 -4.51 -1.06
C ALA A 14 -6.96 -4.27 -0.32
N GLY A 15 -7.01 -4.36 1.00
CA GLY A 15 -5.84 -4.22 1.88
C GLY A 15 -5.37 -5.56 2.46
N ARG A 16 -4.47 -5.49 3.46
CA ARG A 16 -3.97 -6.69 4.16
C ARG A 16 -4.99 -7.28 5.16
N SER A 17 -5.91 -6.45 5.64
CA SER A 17 -6.90 -6.77 6.68
C SER A 17 -8.29 -7.09 6.13
N GLY A 18 -8.60 -6.70 4.88
CA GLY A 18 -9.95 -6.82 4.35
C GLY A 18 -10.14 -6.25 2.95
N ARG A 19 -11.26 -6.61 2.32
CA ARG A 19 -11.76 -5.99 1.08
C ARG A 19 -12.90 -5.07 1.42
N VAL A 20 -12.94 -3.91 0.78
CA VAL A 20 -13.98 -2.91 1.01
C VAL A 20 -14.85 -2.81 -0.23
N PHE A 21 -16.15 -2.96 -0.04
CA PHE A 21 -17.16 -2.87 -1.09
C PHE A 21 -18.06 -1.67 -0.84
N LEU A 22 -18.43 -0.97 -1.91
CA LEU A 22 -19.51 -0.02 -1.90
C LEU A 22 -20.82 -0.81 -2.01
N VAL A 23 -21.70 -0.63 -1.04
CA VAL A 23 -23.02 -1.28 -1.02
C VAL A 23 -24.07 -0.19 -0.87
N ASN A 24 -25.14 -0.28 -1.65
CA ASN A 24 -26.32 0.56 -1.47
C ASN A 24 -27.25 -0.13 -0.46
N HIS A 25 -27.49 0.51 0.68
CA HIS A 25 -28.37 0.01 1.72
C HIS A 25 -29.44 1.06 2.04
N GLN A 26 -30.69 0.79 1.65
CA GLN A 26 -31.84 1.65 1.92
C GLN A 26 -31.57 3.11 1.50
N GLU A 27 -31.15 3.32 0.25
CA GLU A 27 -30.83 4.64 -0.34
C GLU A 27 -29.60 5.34 0.26
N THR A 28 -28.88 4.70 1.19
CA THR A 28 -27.61 5.20 1.72
C THR A 28 -26.43 4.36 1.23
N LEU A 29 -25.38 5.03 0.78
CA LEU A 29 -24.12 4.37 0.44
C LEU A 29 -23.36 4.01 1.72
N ILE A 30 -22.95 2.75 1.82
CA ILE A 30 -22.13 2.24 2.92
C ILE A 30 -20.87 1.57 2.37
N ALA A 31 -19.79 1.65 3.16
CA ALA A 31 -18.56 0.92 2.91
C ALA A 31 -18.57 -0.36 3.75
N ARG A 32 -18.68 -1.51 3.10
CA ARG A 32 -18.65 -2.83 3.73
C ARG A 32 -17.24 -3.41 3.68
N LYS A 33 -16.58 -3.50 4.83
CA LYS A 33 -15.27 -4.16 4.96
C LYS A 33 -15.47 -5.61 5.36
N ILE A 34 -15.13 -6.53 4.46
CA ILE A 34 -15.08 -7.97 4.74
C ILE A 34 -13.66 -8.33 5.14
N PHE A 35 -13.49 -8.85 6.34
CA PHE A 35 -12.17 -9.17 6.86
C PHE A 35 -11.64 -10.45 6.22
N TYR A 36 -10.39 -10.40 5.76
CA TYR A 36 -9.65 -11.58 5.34
C TYR A 36 -8.17 -11.35 5.67
N SER A 37 -7.40 -12.42 5.68
CA SER A 37 -5.96 -12.33 5.86
C SER A 37 -5.30 -12.63 4.52
N ASP A 38 -4.49 -11.70 4.00
CA ASP A 38 -3.59 -12.04 2.90
C ASP A 38 -2.55 -13.08 3.36
N THR A 39 -1.82 -13.68 2.41
CA THR A 39 -0.90 -14.79 2.74
C THR A 39 0.20 -14.38 3.72
N ILE A 40 0.72 -13.16 3.59
CA ILE A 40 1.84 -12.67 4.40
C ILE A 40 1.35 -12.32 5.81
N ALA A 41 0.27 -11.53 5.90
CA ALA A 41 -0.38 -11.19 7.16
C ALA A 41 -0.85 -12.45 7.89
N SER A 42 -1.38 -13.45 7.16
CA SER A 42 -1.78 -14.72 7.77
C SER A 42 -0.60 -15.45 8.38
N LEU A 43 0.57 -15.44 7.74
CA LEU A 43 1.77 -16.09 8.27
C LEU A 43 2.30 -15.35 9.51
N ILE A 44 2.31 -14.01 9.47
CA ILE A 44 2.71 -13.19 10.62
C ILE A 44 1.78 -13.43 11.81
N HIS A 45 0.46 -13.38 11.60
CA HIS A 45 -0.52 -13.65 12.65
C HIS A 45 -0.41 -15.08 13.18
N TYR A 46 -0.21 -16.06 12.32
CA TYR A 46 -0.04 -17.44 12.74
C TYR A 46 1.21 -17.65 13.59
N PHE A 47 2.30 -16.93 13.27
CA PHE A 47 3.52 -16.94 14.06
C PHE A 47 3.31 -16.37 15.48
N PHE A 48 2.62 -15.23 15.60
CA PHE A 48 2.42 -14.56 16.90
C PHE A 48 1.26 -15.13 17.72
N PHE A 49 0.15 -15.49 17.08
CA PHE A 49 -1.11 -15.82 17.75
C PHE A 49 -1.64 -17.22 17.44
N GLY A 50 -0.98 -17.99 16.57
CA GLY A 50 -1.39 -19.36 16.23
C GLY A 50 -2.58 -19.46 15.29
N SER A 51 -3.15 -18.33 14.87
CA SER A 51 -4.26 -18.27 13.92
C SER A 51 -4.04 -17.10 12.95
N PRO A 52 -4.73 -17.05 11.80
CA PRO A 52 -4.82 -15.83 10.99
C PRO A 52 -5.47 -14.67 11.75
N ASN A 53 -5.56 -13.50 11.08
CA ASN A 53 -6.12 -12.28 11.65
C ASN A 53 -7.45 -12.55 12.42
N PRO A 54 -7.54 -12.18 13.70
CA PRO A 54 -8.68 -12.52 14.55
C PRO A 54 -9.99 -11.88 14.11
N TYR A 55 -9.97 -10.76 13.40
CA TYR A 55 -11.18 -10.17 12.82
C TYR A 55 -11.88 -11.09 11.81
N VAL A 56 -11.19 -12.11 11.29
CA VAL A 56 -11.78 -13.07 10.36
C VAL A 56 -12.70 -14.08 11.06
N TRP A 57 -12.49 -14.38 12.35
CA TRP A 57 -13.09 -15.56 12.98
C TRP A 57 -13.53 -15.38 14.43
N ASN A 58 -13.01 -14.39 15.15
CA ASN A 58 -13.32 -14.12 16.54
C ASN A 58 -14.36 -13.00 16.67
N GLU A 59 -15.49 -13.30 17.32
CA GLU A 59 -16.58 -12.32 17.51
C GLU A 59 -16.18 -11.18 18.44
N ASP A 60 -15.51 -11.51 19.54
CA ASP A 60 -15.05 -10.51 20.51
C ASP A 60 -14.04 -9.55 19.88
N ALA A 61 -13.16 -10.03 18.99
CA ALA A 61 -12.23 -9.17 18.25
C ALA A 61 -12.96 -8.14 17.39
N ILE A 62 -13.98 -8.56 16.61
CA ILE A 62 -14.73 -7.61 15.76
C ILE A 62 -15.60 -6.66 16.60
N LYS A 63 -16.15 -7.10 17.73
CA LYS A 63 -16.84 -6.22 18.69
C LYS A 63 -15.88 -5.20 19.31
N CYS A 64 -14.65 -5.59 19.65
CA CYS A 64 -13.63 -4.65 20.09
C CYS A 64 -13.32 -3.59 19.04
N ALA A 65 -13.22 -3.96 17.75
CA ALA A 65 -13.03 -2.99 16.67
C ALA A 65 -14.20 -2.01 16.56
N PHE A 66 -15.43 -2.52 16.63
CA PHE A 66 -16.66 -1.73 16.60
C PHE A 66 -16.72 -0.70 17.73
N TYR A 67 -16.60 -1.14 18.99
CA TYR A 67 -16.68 -0.23 20.14
C TYR A 67 -15.54 0.78 20.18
N ARG A 68 -14.32 0.34 19.84
CA ARG A 68 -13.16 1.23 19.73
C ARG A 68 -13.38 2.34 18.71
N ARG A 69 -13.95 2.02 17.54
CA ARG A 69 -14.29 3.01 16.52
C ARG A 69 -15.35 4.00 17.00
N GLN A 70 -16.38 3.53 17.71
CA GLN A 70 -17.42 4.41 18.29
C GLN A 70 -16.86 5.33 19.39
N ILE A 71 -16.01 4.80 20.28
CA ILE A 71 -15.35 5.59 21.33
C ILE A 71 -14.44 6.65 20.69
N LEU A 72 -13.61 6.24 19.72
CA LEU A 72 -12.71 7.15 19.04
C LEU A 72 -13.44 8.22 18.22
N SER A 73 -14.60 7.90 17.63
CA SER A 73 -15.43 8.90 16.94
C SER A 73 -15.77 10.08 17.86
N ALA A 74 -16.18 9.80 19.10
CA ALA A 74 -16.53 10.83 20.07
C ALA A 74 -15.29 11.55 20.62
N LEU A 75 -14.22 10.81 20.96
CA LEU A 75 -12.99 11.42 21.47
C LEU A 75 -12.31 12.31 20.43
N ILE A 76 -12.35 11.93 19.14
CA ILE A 76 -11.79 12.74 18.06
C ILE A 76 -12.60 14.01 17.81
N GLN A 77 -13.93 13.94 17.92
CA GLN A 77 -14.78 15.14 17.88
C GLN A 77 -14.34 16.15 18.94
N TYR A 78 -14.11 15.68 20.16
CA TYR A 78 -13.58 16.50 21.26
C TYR A 78 -12.15 17.02 20.98
N TRP A 79 -11.24 16.19 20.48
CA TRP A 79 -9.83 16.57 20.28
C TRP A 79 -9.58 17.54 19.11
N TYR A 80 -10.37 17.45 18.04
CA TYR A 80 -10.07 18.14 16.77
C TYR A 80 -11.15 19.13 16.31
N ASN A 81 -12.27 19.21 17.03
CA ASN A 81 -13.37 20.15 16.74
C ASN A 81 -13.74 20.20 15.25
N GLY A 82 -13.87 19.02 14.62
CA GLY A 82 -14.27 18.86 13.22
C GLY A 82 -13.15 18.78 12.18
N ASN A 83 -11.89 19.10 12.51
CA ASN A 83 -10.77 19.00 11.54
C ASN A 83 -10.36 17.54 11.23
N LEU A 84 -10.70 16.61 12.13
CA LEU A 84 -10.58 15.17 11.95
C LEU A 84 -11.89 14.52 12.36
N ARG A 85 -12.33 13.51 11.61
CA ARG A 85 -13.44 12.62 11.96
C ARG A 85 -13.04 11.16 11.79
N VAL A 86 -13.81 10.24 12.35
CA VAL A 86 -13.70 8.80 12.11
C VAL A 86 -14.89 8.37 11.27
N ALA A 87 -14.68 7.50 10.28
CA ALA A 87 -15.79 6.92 9.54
C ALA A 87 -16.63 6.04 10.48
N GLU A 88 -17.90 6.38 10.63
CA GLU A 88 -18.79 5.79 11.63
C GLU A 88 -18.97 4.28 11.42
N ALA A 89 -18.87 3.49 12.50
CA ALA A 89 -19.24 2.08 12.48
C ALA A 89 -20.75 1.91 12.64
N LYS A 90 -21.40 1.27 11.65
CA LYS A 90 -22.85 1.04 11.69
C LYS A 90 -23.19 -0.32 12.31
N ILE A 91 -22.62 -1.40 11.76
CA ILE A 91 -22.92 -2.76 12.22
C ILE A 91 -21.77 -3.73 11.95
N THR A 92 -21.73 -4.82 12.71
CA THR A 92 -20.88 -5.98 12.45
C THR A 92 -21.74 -7.22 12.26
N SER A 93 -21.34 -8.09 11.33
CA SER A 93 -22.07 -9.33 11.05
C SER A 93 -21.15 -10.43 10.52
N TRP A 94 -21.62 -11.66 10.53
CA TRP A 94 -20.92 -12.79 9.91
C TRP A 94 -21.34 -12.92 8.45
N ASN A 95 -20.36 -12.91 7.55
CA ASN A 95 -20.56 -13.19 6.14
C ASN A 95 -20.37 -14.69 5.88
N GLN A 96 -21.45 -15.37 5.46
CA GLN A 96 -21.44 -16.81 5.22
C GLN A 96 -20.63 -17.22 3.99
N GLU A 97 -20.68 -16.42 2.92
CA GLU A 97 -19.97 -16.71 1.66
C GLU A 97 -18.46 -16.68 1.87
N PHE A 98 -17.96 -15.61 2.50
CA PHE A 98 -16.53 -15.45 2.79
C PHE A 98 -16.10 -16.21 4.06
N LYS A 99 -17.06 -16.79 4.79
CA LYS A 99 -16.87 -17.38 6.12
C LYS A 99 -16.04 -16.46 7.03
N ALA A 100 -16.35 -15.17 7.07
CA ALA A 100 -15.59 -14.18 7.80
C ALA A 100 -16.49 -13.10 8.38
N TYR A 101 -16.05 -12.38 9.41
CA TYR A 101 -16.79 -11.20 9.83
C TYR A 101 -16.66 -10.07 8.83
N GLN A 102 -17.67 -9.20 8.84
CA GLN A 102 -17.70 -7.95 8.11
C GLN A 102 -18.11 -6.81 9.05
N MET A 103 -17.73 -5.59 8.68
CA MET A 103 -18.17 -4.36 9.34
C MET A 103 -18.63 -3.37 8.27
N ASP A 104 -19.83 -2.83 8.46
CA ASP A 104 -20.35 -1.76 7.62
C ASP A 104 -20.05 -0.42 8.28
N THR A 105 -19.49 0.49 7.50
CA THR A 105 -19.17 1.85 7.93
C THR A 105 -19.82 2.87 7.01
N GLU A 106 -19.84 4.12 7.48
CA GLU A 106 -20.10 5.29 6.62
C GLU A 106 -19.22 5.22 5.36
N PHE A 107 -19.82 5.45 4.20
CA PHE A 107 -19.06 5.68 2.98
C PHE A 107 -18.60 7.13 2.94
N ILE A 108 -17.29 7.33 2.79
CA ILE A 108 -16.68 8.66 2.72
C ILE A 108 -16.35 8.98 1.28
N GLU A 109 -17.03 9.97 0.72
CA GLU A 109 -16.69 10.53 -0.59
C GLU A 109 -15.46 11.44 -0.46
N GLY A 110 -14.28 10.82 -0.34
CA GLY A 110 -13.02 11.51 -0.18
C GLY A 110 -11.99 11.13 -1.23
N ARG A 111 -10.76 11.63 -1.03
CA ARG A 111 -9.55 11.22 -1.75
C ARG A 111 -8.36 11.18 -0.81
N HIS A 112 -7.31 10.47 -1.17
CA HIS A 112 -6.06 10.58 -0.43
C HIS A 112 -5.38 11.93 -0.66
N VAL A 113 -4.39 12.25 0.17
CA VAL A 113 -3.56 13.44 0.01
C VAL A 113 -2.80 13.40 -1.30
N ALA A 114 -2.63 14.56 -1.93
CA ALA A 114 -2.06 14.65 -3.26
C ALA A 114 -0.57 14.30 -3.30
N LEU A 115 -0.17 13.53 -4.32
CA LEU A 115 1.21 13.43 -4.76
C LEU A 115 1.64 14.75 -5.41
N GLN A 116 2.93 15.05 -5.37
CA GLN A 116 3.47 16.14 -6.17
C GLN A 116 3.41 15.77 -7.65
N GLN A 117 3.01 16.75 -8.45
CA GLN A 117 2.76 16.59 -9.87
C GLN A 117 3.09 17.90 -10.61
N PRO A 118 3.32 17.89 -11.94
CA PRO A 118 3.86 19.04 -12.66
C PRO A 118 2.85 20.16 -12.99
N CYS A 119 1.54 19.94 -12.83
CA CYS A 119 0.51 20.90 -13.23
C CYS A 119 0.08 21.84 -12.11
N ASN A 120 -0.02 21.35 -10.87
CA ASN A 120 -0.51 22.12 -9.72
C ASN A 120 0.36 21.87 -8.49
N GLN A 121 0.77 22.95 -7.82
CA GLN A 121 1.61 22.92 -6.62
C GLN A 121 0.86 23.27 -5.33
N ASP A 122 -0.40 23.74 -5.42
CA ASP A 122 -1.16 24.23 -4.27
C ASP A 122 -1.46 23.09 -3.28
N ARG A 123 -1.70 21.90 -3.82
CA ARG A 123 -1.99 20.66 -3.09
C ARG A 123 -0.79 20.09 -2.31
N ILE A 124 0.41 20.66 -2.44
CA ILE A 124 1.61 20.22 -1.71
C ILE A 124 1.47 20.37 -0.19
N ARG A 125 0.63 21.31 0.26
CA ARG A 125 0.41 21.60 1.68
C ARG A 125 -0.43 20.53 2.40
N GLU A 126 -1.15 19.69 1.65
CA GLU A 126 -2.02 18.65 2.20
C GLU A 126 -1.26 17.62 3.05
N LEU A 127 -0.12 17.13 2.56
CA LEU A 127 0.66 16.11 3.24
C LEU A 127 1.26 16.62 4.57
N PRO A 128 1.91 17.79 4.64
CA PRO A 128 2.29 18.40 5.91
C PRO A 128 1.11 18.65 6.84
N ALA A 129 -0.05 19.10 6.32
CA ALA A 129 -1.25 19.32 7.11
C ALA A 129 -1.74 18.03 7.77
N LEU A 130 -1.77 16.91 7.03
CA LEU A 130 -2.12 15.60 7.58
C LEU A 130 -1.08 15.12 8.59
N ILE A 131 0.22 15.12 8.26
CA ILE A 131 1.25 14.56 9.14
C ILE A 131 1.40 15.38 10.44
N HIS A 132 1.54 16.70 10.32
CA HIS A 132 1.85 17.57 11.45
C HIS A 132 0.62 18.11 12.16
N GLY A 133 -0.47 18.37 11.42
CA GLY A 133 -1.72 18.87 11.97
C GLY A 133 -2.60 17.78 12.57
N VAL A 134 -2.50 16.54 12.08
CA VAL A 134 -3.40 15.43 12.47
C VAL A 134 -2.65 14.22 13.02
N MET A 135 -1.82 13.55 12.23
CA MET A 135 -1.27 12.24 12.61
C MET A 135 -0.38 12.30 13.85
N ARG A 136 0.56 13.26 13.93
CA ARG A 136 1.47 13.39 15.08
C ARG A 136 0.75 13.80 16.37
N PRO A 137 -0.14 14.81 16.39
CA PRO A 137 -0.94 15.09 17.58
C PRO A 137 -1.84 13.92 17.97
N LEU A 138 -2.41 13.20 16.99
CA LEU A 138 -3.27 12.05 17.24
C LEU A 138 -2.50 10.90 17.89
N GLN A 139 -1.26 10.64 17.48
CA GLN A 139 -0.38 9.68 18.16
C GLN A 139 -0.26 9.98 19.65
N LYS A 140 -0.07 11.25 20.03
CA LYS A 140 0.03 11.65 21.44
C LYS A 140 -1.28 11.42 22.17
N LYS A 141 -2.41 11.85 21.59
CA LYS A 141 -3.74 11.67 22.17
C LYS A 141 -4.13 10.21 22.35
N LEU A 142 -3.82 9.35 21.38
CA LEU A 142 -4.05 7.91 21.49
C LEU A 142 -3.23 7.30 22.62
N ILE A 143 -1.94 7.66 22.74
CA ILE A 143 -1.09 7.19 23.85
C ILE A 143 -1.65 7.71 25.19
N GLU A 144 -2.00 8.99 25.29
CA GLU A 144 -2.57 9.60 26.50
C GLU A 144 -3.86 8.90 26.94
N ALA A 145 -4.73 8.56 25.99
CA ALA A 145 -6.01 7.90 26.25
C ALA A 145 -5.91 6.36 26.35
N GLY A 146 -4.74 5.75 26.14
CA GLY A 146 -4.53 4.30 26.29
C GLY A 146 -4.81 3.45 25.07
N PHE A 147 -4.97 4.02 23.87
CA PHE A 147 -5.10 3.28 22.61
C PHE A 147 -3.73 2.85 22.05
N ASP A 148 -2.95 2.14 22.86
CA ASP A 148 -1.54 1.82 22.60
C ASP A 148 -1.34 1.09 21.26
N GLY A 149 -2.23 0.15 20.93
CA GLY A 149 -2.17 -0.64 19.70
C GLY A 149 -2.54 0.12 18.41
N LEU A 150 -3.27 1.24 18.51
CA LEU A 150 -3.68 2.03 17.33
C LEU A 150 -2.68 3.10 16.92
N VAL A 151 -1.71 3.40 17.77
CA VAL A 151 -0.71 4.43 17.47
C VAL A 151 0.06 4.10 16.17
N TRP A 152 0.16 2.81 15.84
CA TRP A 152 0.68 2.31 14.56
C TRP A 152 -0.19 2.72 13.37
N GLN A 153 -1.51 2.66 13.50
CA GLN A 153 -2.49 3.01 12.45
C GLN A 153 -2.52 4.52 12.13
N VAL A 154 -1.87 5.33 12.94
CA VAL A 154 -1.70 6.77 12.73
C VAL A 154 -0.23 7.15 12.48
N GLY A 155 0.61 6.17 12.15
CA GLY A 155 1.91 6.38 11.53
C GLY A 155 3.12 6.47 12.46
N LYS A 156 3.01 6.02 13.72
CA LYS A 156 4.19 5.96 14.61
C LYS A 156 5.14 4.87 14.12
N GLY A 157 6.12 5.27 13.32
CA GLY A 157 7.08 4.34 12.70
C GLY A 157 6.54 3.56 11.51
N THR A 158 5.32 3.86 11.03
CA THR A 158 4.68 3.09 9.95
C THR A 158 4.24 4.00 8.82
N PRO A 159 4.91 3.94 7.66
CA PRO A 159 4.58 4.82 6.54
C PRO A 159 3.25 4.46 5.86
N THR A 160 2.76 3.23 6.00
CA THR A 160 1.52 2.80 5.37
C THR A 160 0.30 3.50 5.96
N ALA A 161 0.34 3.92 7.23
CA ALA A 161 -0.78 4.52 7.95
C ALA A 161 -1.37 5.78 7.30
N LEU A 162 -0.68 6.42 6.36
CA LEU A 162 -1.19 7.58 5.63
C LEU A 162 -2.44 7.22 4.81
N ASN A 163 -2.50 6.01 4.26
CA ASN A 163 -3.64 5.55 3.46
C ASN A 163 -4.89 5.26 4.30
N ASN A 164 -4.79 5.29 5.63
CA ASN A 164 -5.95 5.21 6.52
C ASN A 164 -6.72 6.53 6.59
N PHE A 165 -6.22 7.61 5.97
CA PHE A 165 -6.85 8.92 6.00
C PHE A 165 -7.29 9.35 4.60
N LEU A 166 -8.51 9.89 4.53
CA LEU A 166 -9.04 10.58 3.37
C LEU A 166 -9.20 12.07 3.68
N LEU A 167 -8.95 12.90 2.68
CA LEU A 167 -9.39 14.28 2.63
C LEU A 167 -10.82 14.31 2.10
N ALA A 168 -11.76 14.76 2.92
CA ALA A 168 -13.18 14.87 2.57
C ALA A 168 -13.56 16.25 2.02
N SER A 169 -12.86 17.31 2.45
CA SER A 169 -13.04 18.67 1.93
C SER A 169 -11.68 19.35 1.75
N ASP A 170 -11.51 19.98 0.60
CA ASP A 170 -10.31 20.73 0.18
C ASP A 170 -10.44 22.25 0.43
N SER A 171 -11.34 22.64 1.35
CA SER A 171 -11.51 24.03 1.77
C SER A 171 -10.24 24.59 2.44
N SER A 172 -10.22 25.90 2.71
CA SER A 172 -9.12 26.60 3.39
C SER A 172 -8.68 25.94 4.71
N LYS A 173 -9.59 25.19 5.36
CA LYS A 173 -9.27 24.20 6.40
C LYS A 173 -9.56 22.79 5.86
N PRO A 174 -8.54 21.95 5.65
CA PRO A 174 -8.75 20.59 5.18
C PRO A 174 -9.41 19.75 6.28
N VAL A 175 -10.45 19.00 5.91
CA VAL A 175 -11.13 18.05 6.83
C VAL A 175 -10.71 16.64 6.46
N PHE A 176 -10.07 15.97 7.42
CA PHE A 176 -9.63 14.59 7.26
C PHE A 176 -10.60 13.60 7.91
N VAL A 177 -10.70 12.41 7.33
CA VAL A 177 -11.46 11.29 7.87
C VAL A 177 -10.58 10.07 8.00
N TRP A 178 -10.49 9.52 9.20
CA TRP A 178 -9.79 8.27 9.50
C TRP A 178 -10.74 7.09 9.21
N ILE A 179 -10.45 6.34 8.15
CA ILE A 179 -11.33 5.31 7.60
C ILE A 179 -11.00 3.89 8.05
N ASP A 180 -9.74 3.60 8.41
CA ASP A 180 -9.29 2.26 8.83
C ASP A 180 -8.58 2.28 10.19
N LEU A 181 -9.23 1.69 11.20
CA LEU A 181 -8.76 1.60 12.58
C LEU A 181 -8.35 0.16 12.95
N GLU A 182 -8.45 -0.79 12.02
CA GLU A 182 -8.24 -2.21 12.28
C GLU A 182 -6.95 -2.70 11.63
N SER A 183 -6.00 -3.10 12.48
CA SER A 183 -4.70 -3.54 12.00
C SER A 183 -4.78 -4.83 11.17
N GLY A 184 -4.07 -4.85 10.05
CA GLY A 184 -3.85 -6.07 9.27
C GLY A 184 -2.76 -6.98 9.83
N VAL A 185 -1.81 -6.42 10.57
CA VAL A 185 -0.65 -7.12 11.17
C VAL A 185 -0.28 -6.50 12.52
N PRO A 186 0.38 -7.25 13.42
CA PRO A 186 0.97 -6.71 14.65
C PRO A 186 1.97 -5.59 14.38
N ALA A 187 2.02 -4.65 15.33
CA ALA A 187 2.86 -3.45 15.28
C ALA A 187 4.32 -3.75 15.65
N LEU A 188 4.98 -4.63 14.89
CA LEU A 188 6.34 -5.13 15.22
C LEU A 188 7.40 -4.92 14.12
N PHE A 189 7.06 -4.25 13.02
CA PHE A 189 8.00 -3.97 11.92
C PHE A 189 8.06 -2.49 11.53
N PRO A 190 8.18 -1.54 12.48
CA PRO A 190 8.16 -0.13 12.12
C PRO A 190 9.40 0.15 11.27
N MET A 191 9.22 0.98 10.24
CA MET A 191 10.33 1.51 9.46
C MET A 191 11.27 2.35 10.33
N ASN A 192 10.75 2.98 11.40
CA ASN A 192 11.57 3.72 12.36
C ASN A 192 12.03 2.79 13.52
N PRO A 193 13.32 2.42 13.60
CA PRO A 193 13.83 1.56 14.67
C PRO A 193 13.65 2.18 16.05
N LEU A 194 13.72 3.52 16.17
CA LEU A 194 13.50 4.19 17.45
C LEU A 194 12.08 3.92 17.97
N ALA A 195 11.07 3.88 17.09
CA ALA A 195 9.71 3.56 17.50
C ALA A 195 9.59 2.10 17.97
N LEU A 196 10.34 1.17 17.36
CA LEU A 196 10.40 -0.22 17.80
C LEU A 196 10.87 -0.33 19.25
N PHE A 197 12.03 0.24 19.54
CA PHE A 197 12.68 0.11 20.85
C PHE A 197 12.07 1.01 21.93
N SER A 198 11.64 2.23 21.58
CA SER A 198 11.09 3.18 22.56
C SER A 198 9.62 2.98 22.89
N PHE A 199 8.87 2.25 22.06
CA PHE A 199 7.42 2.11 22.24
C PHE A 199 6.97 0.67 22.02
N TYR A 200 7.14 0.11 20.82
CA TYR A 200 6.50 -1.17 20.50
C TYR A 200 6.98 -2.36 21.32
N ILE A 201 8.29 -2.49 21.55
CA ILE A 201 8.84 -3.55 22.40
C ILE A 201 8.40 -3.37 23.86
N PRO A 202 8.64 -2.21 24.53
CA PRO A 202 8.18 -1.99 25.90
C PRO A 202 6.68 -2.23 26.09
N THR A 203 5.85 -1.75 25.16
CA THR A 203 4.41 -1.94 25.20
C THR A 203 4.02 -3.41 24.98
N SER A 204 4.69 -4.12 24.08
CA SER A 204 4.47 -5.57 23.90
C SER A 204 4.82 -6.35 25.17
N ILE A 205 5.89 -5.96 25.88
CA ILE A 205 6.26 -6.54 27.18
C ILE A 205 5.17 -6.25 28.22
N LYS A 206 4.68 -5.00 28.31
CA LYS A 206 3.57 -4.62 29.20
C LYS A 206 2.33 -5.50 29.02
N TYR A 207 1.97 -5.83 27.78
CA TYR A 207 0.82 -6.69 27.48
C TYR A 207 1.14 -8.20 27.46
N GLY A 208 2.42 -8.59 27.57
CA GLY A 208 2.85 -9.99 27.47
C GLY A 208 2.65 -10.64 26.09
N ARG A 209 2.50 -9.84 25.03
CA ARG A 209 2.22 -10.31 23.67
C ARG A 209 2.60 -9.29 22.60
N ALA A 210 2.66 -9.74 21.35
CA ALA A 210 2.83 -8.83 20.21
C ALA A 210 1.70 -7.79 20.17
N LEU A 211 2.07 -6.50 20.14
CA LEU A 211 1.11 -5.41 20.13
C LEU A 211 0.22 -5.47 18.87
N PHE A 212 -1.09 -5.59 19.07
CA PHE A 212 -2.07 -5.65 17.99
C PHE A 212 -3.39 -5.07 18.47
N ASP A 213 -3.63 -3.80 18.17
CA ASP A 213 -4.89 -3.13 18.48
C ASP A 213 -5.30 -3.15 19.98
N ASP A 214 -4.34 -3.36 20.88
CA ASP A 214 -4.56 -3.36 22.33
C ASP A 214 -4.95 -1.96 22.86
N VAL A 215 -5.90 -1.93 23.78
CA VAL A 215 -6.35 -0.75 24.51
C VAL A 215 -6.15 -0.96 26.01
N ASP A 216 -5.50 -0.01 26.68
CA ASP A 216 -5.43 0.05 28.13
C ASP A 216 -6.76 0.60 28.67
N ASN A 217 -7.70 -0.30 29.00
CA ASN A 217 -9.03 0.09 29.45
C ASN A 217 -9.00 0.90 30.75
N ILE A 218 -8.04 0.63 31.65
CA ILE A 218 -7.90 1.37 32.91
C ILE A 218 -7.49 2.81 32.59
N LYS A 219 -6.46 2.99 31.76
CA LYS A 219 -6.01 4.30 31.32
C LYS A 219 -7.07 5.06 30.53
N LEU A 220 -7.83 4.37 29.68
CA LEU A 220 -8.93 4.97 28.92
C LEU A 220 -10.04 5.47 29.84
N LYS A 221 -10.45 4.67 30.83
CA LYS A 221 -11.47 5.07 31.81
C LYS A 221 -10.99 6.24 32.67
N GLN A 222 -9.74 6.21 33.13
CA GLN A 222 -9.11 7.33 33.84
C GLN A 222 -9.05 8.59 32.98
N TYR A 223 -8.73 8.46 31.70
CA TYR A 223 -8.70 9.59 30.76
C TYR A 223 -10.09 10.23 30.63
N VAL A 224 -11.13 9.44 30.34
CA VAL A 224 -12.50 9.96 30.19
C VAL A 224 -12.99 10.58 31.49
N ASN A 225 -12.72 9.97 32.65
CA ASN A 225 -13.10 10.54 33.94
C ASN A 225 -12.36 11.85 34.25
N LYS A 226 -11.08 11.96 33.88
CA LYS A 226 -10.29 13.18 34.08
C LYS A 226 -10.84 14.36 33.29
N TYR A 227 -11.35 14.11 32.09
CA TYR A 227 -11.92 15.13 31.19
C TYR A 227 -13.45 15.13 31.18
N SER A 228 -14.10 14.58 32.21
CA SER A 228 -15.56 14.33 32.22
C SER A 228 -16.37 15.59 31.95
N PHE A 229 -16.11 16.68 32.67
CA PHE A 229 -16.81 17.95 32.50
C PHE A 229 -16.70 18.49 31.07
N GLN A 230 -15.49 18.49 30.50
CA GLN A 230 -15.27 19.02 29.14
C GLN A 230 -15.86 18.11 28.06
N LEU A 231 -15.83 16.78 28.27
CA LEU A 231 -16.44 15.82 27.37
C LEU A 231 -17.97 15.92 27.42
N GLU A 232 -18.55 16.07 28.60
CA GLU A 232 -19.99 16.24 28.79
C GLU A 232 -20.49 17.56 28.19
N GLU A 233 -19.74 18.66 28.35
CA GLU A 233 -20.04 19.94 27.71
C GLU A 233 -19.96 19.85 26.18
N ASN A 234 -18.95 19.15 25.63
CA ASN A 234 -18.74 19.08 24.19
C ASN A 234 -19.67 18.10 23.46
N LEU A 235 -19.98 16.96 24.08
CA LEU A 235 -20.72 15.84 23.47
C LEU A 235 -22.18 15.76 23.96
N GLY A 236 -22.49 16.41 25.08
CA GLY A 236 -23.74 16.25 25.82
C GLY A 236 -23.73 15.02 26.73
N SER A 237 -24.49 15.10 27.84
CA SER A 237 -24.58 14.05 28.87
C SER A 237 -24.93 12.69 28.30
N LYS A 238 -25.88 12.62 27.37
CA LYS A 238 -26.28 11.34 26.76
C LYS A 238 -25.11 10.64 26.07
N GLN A 239 -24.39 11.34 25.20
CA GLN A 239 -23.28 10.75 24.45
C GLN A 239 -22.09 10.42 25.38
N TYR A 240 -21.86 11.22 26.42
CA TYR A 240 -20.86 10.93 27.45
C TYR A 240 -21.13 9.59 28.16
N TYR A 241 -22.36 9.36 28.66
CA TYR A 241 -22.71 8.09 29.31
C TYR A 241 -22.69 6.90 28.33
N GLU A 242 -23.06 7.11 27.06
CA GLU A 242 -22.91 6.08 26.03
C GLU A 242 -21.45 5.66 25.82
N ILE A 243 -20.50 6.60 25.89
CA ILE A 243 -19.06 6.30 25.77
C ILE A 243 -18.59 5.45 26.95
N LEU A 244 -18.99 5.79 28.18
CA LEU A 244 -18.65 5.01 29.36
C LEU A 244 -19.14 3.56 29.23
N ASN A 245 -20.40 3.36 28.80
CA ASN A 245 -20.93 2.03 28.54
C ASN A 245 -20.13 1.31 27.44
N LYS A 246 -19.80 1.99 26.34
CA LYS A 246 -18.99 1.42 25.25
C LYS A 246 -17.58 1.03 25.71
N ILE A 247 -16.98 1.77 26.65
CA ILE A 247 -15.69 1.42 27.26
C ILE A 247 -15.82 0.13 28.06
N ASP A 248 -16.88 -0.03 28.85
CA ASP A 248 -17.11 -1.25 29.62
C ASP A 248 -17.37 -2.46 28.68
N GLN A 249 -18.09 -2.26 27.57
CA GLN A 249 -18.27 -3.28 26.52
C GLN A 249 -16.95 -3.64 25.82
N LEU A 250 -16.14 -2.63 25.47
CA LEU A 250 -14.81 -2.83 24.90
C LEU A 250 -13.94 -3.66 25.83
N HIS A 251 -13.93 -3.35 27.12
CA HIS A 251 -13.18 -4.09 28.13
C HIS A 251 -13.63 -5.55 28.21
N TYR A 252 -14.93 -5.81 28.30
CA TYR A 252 -15.50 -7.16 28.33
C TYR A 252 -15.05 -8.02 27.14
N HIS A 253 -15.21 -7.51 25.92
CA HIS A 253 -14.82 -8.25 24.72
C HIS A 253 -13.30 -8.37 24.59
N GLN A 254 -12.55 -7.34 25.00
CA GLN A 254 -11.09 -7.39 24.90
C GLN A 254 -10.53 -8.46 25.83
N GLU A 255 -11.03 -8.58 27.06
CA GLU A 255 -10.60 -9.64 27.98
C GLU A 255 -10.85 -11.03 27.38
N LYS A 256 -12.05 -11.27 26.82
CA LYS A 256 -12.38 -12.55 26.18
C LYS A 256 -11.46 -12.89 25.01
N TRP A 257 -11.20 -11.92 24.14
CA TRP A 257 -10.36 -12.13 22.97
C TRP A 257 -8.89 -12.30 23.37
N LYS A 258 -8.37 -11.40 24.21
CA LYS A 258 -6.95 -11.26 24.48
C LYS A 258 -6.40 -12.26 25.50
N ASN A 259 -7.27 -12.90 26.28
CA ASN A 259 -6.90 -13.98 27.19
C ASN A 259 -6.87 -15.36 26.53
N LEU A 260 -7.23 -15.47 25.24
CA LEU A 260 -7.09 -16.72 24.50
C LEU A 260 -5.61 -17.09 24.35
N ARG A 261 -5.27 -18.34 24.67
CA ARG A 261 -3.93 -18.86 24.40
C ARG A 261 -3.79 -19.12 22.90
N ARG A 262 -2.54 -19.17 22.45
CA ARG A 262 -2.19 -19.46 21.05
C ARG A 262 -2.89 -20.69 20.48
N ILE A 263 -2.97 -21.77 21.26
CA ILE A 263 -3.64 -23.01 20.84
C ILE A 263 -5.16 -22.84 20.75
N ASP A 264 -5.76 -22.12 21.69
CA ASP A 264 -7.20 -21.85 21.71
C ASP A 264 -7.59 -21.05 20.45
N CYS A 265 -6.78 -20.05 20.09
CA CYS A 265 -6.96 -19.29 18.85
C CYS A 265 -6.95 -20.18 17.61
N SER A 266 -5.97 -21.09 17.49
CA SER A 266 -5.88 -21.97 16.32
C SER A 266 -7.08 -22.93 16.23
N ILE A 267 -7.47 -23.55 17.34
CA ILE A 267 -8.59 -24.49 17.40
C ILE A 267 -9.91 -23.77 17.07
N GLN A 268 -10.18 -22.64 17.73
CA GLN A 268 -11.40 -21.86 17.48
C GLN A 268 -11.47 -21.36 16.04
N TYR A 269 -10.34 -20.95 15.45
CA TYR A 269 -10.27 -20.60 14.03
C TYR A 269 -10.70 -21.78 13.14
N GLN A 270 -10.12 -22.97 13.34
CA GLN A 270 -10.47 -24.14 12.52
C GLN A 270 -11.94 -24.57 12.72
N LEU A 271 -12.45 -24.52 13.95
CA LEU A 271 -13.85 -24.78 14.26
C LEU A 271 -14.76 -23.80 13.54
N LYS A 272 -14.48 -22.49 13.62
CA LYS A 272 -15.26 -21.44 12.97
C LYS A 272 -15.26 -21.58 11.44
N LYS A 273 -14.16 -22.08 10.86
CA LYS A 273 -14.07 -22.38 9.42
C LYS A 273 -14.76 -23.69 9.02
N GLY A 274 -15.20 -24.50 9.98
CA GLY A 274 -15.81 -25.81 9.76
C GLY A 274 -14.81 -26.88 9.34
N LEU A 275 -13.53 -26.71 9.68
CA LEU A 275 -12.48 -27.70 9.39
C LEU A 275 -12.39 -28.79 10.47
N ILE A 276 -12.94 -28.51 11.65
CA ILE A 276 -13.14 -29.45 12.74
C ILE A 276 -14.53 -29.23 13.32
N ASN A 277 -15.11 -30.24 13.96
CA ASN A 277 -16.36 -30.13 14.70
C ASN A 277 -16.12 -29.81 16.20
N GLU A 278 -17.21 -29.59 16.95
CA GLU A 278 -17.11 -29.25 18.37
C GLU A 278 -16.48 -30.36 19.24
N GLN A 279 -16.74 -31.62 18.93
CA GLN A 279 -16.18 -32.75 19.68
C GLN A 279 -14.67 -32.84 19.49
N GLU A 280 -14.20 -32.71 18.24
CA GLU A 280 -12.78 -32.63 17.91
C GLU A 280 -12.11 -31.44 18.59
N ALA A 281 -12.74 -30.26 18.56
CA ALA A 281 -12.22 -29.07 19.22
C ALA A 281 -12.03 -29.29 20.73
N ARG A 282 -13.02 -29.86 21.42
CA ARG A 282 -12.92 -30.21 22.85
C ARG A 282 -11.81 -31.22 23.12
N TRP A 283 -11.68 -32.23 22.26
CA TRP A 283 -10.61 -33.23 22.38
C TRP A 283 -9.22 -32.62 22.22
N PHE A 284 -9.00 -31.75 21.23
CA PHE A 284 -7.71 -31.08 21.01
C PHE A 284 -7.37 -30.07 22.12
N LEU A 285 -8.37 -29.42 22.72
CA LEU A 285 -8.18 -28.57 23.89
C LEU A 285 -7.67 -29.37 25.10
N ALA A 286 -8.15 -30.61 25.26
CA ALA A 286 -7.67 -31.52 26.30
C ALA A 286 -6.31 -32.16 25.95
N HIS A 287 -5.95 -32.25 24.67
CA HIS A 287 -4.73 -32.92 24.20
C HIS A 287 -3.86 -32.03 23.27
N PRO A 288 -3.22 -30.96 23.79
CA PRO A 288 -2.47 -29.97 22.99
C PRO A 288 -1.37 -30.53 22.08
N LEU A 289 -0.65 -31.58 22.52
CA LEU A 289 0.46 -32.15 21.74
C LEU A 289 0.00 -32.71 20.39
N PHE A 290 -1.19 -33.33 20.36
CA PHE A 290 -1.75 -33.87 19.13
C PHE A 290 -2.21 -32.77 18.18
N TRP A 291 -2.63 -31.62 18.70
CA TRP A 291 -2.92 -30.44 17.89
C TRP A 291 -1.67 -29.94 17.16
N TYR A 292 -0.57 -29.73 17.89
CA TYR A 292 0.69 -29.28 17.27
C TYR A 292 1.19 -30.26 16.22
N ARG A 293 1.11 -31.57 16.48
CA ARG A 293 1.45 -32.60 15.49
C ARG A 293 0.61 -32.47 14.22
N LYS A 294 -0.71 -32.28 14.36
CA LYS A 294 -1.63 -32.07 13.23
C LYS A 294 -1.27 -30.81 12.43
N GLU A 295 -1.00 -29.70 13.10
CA GLU A 295 -0.64 -28.44 12.43
C GLU A 295 0.68 -28.54 11.66
N VAL A 296 1.73 -29.08 12.29
CA VAL A 296 3.04 -29.26 11.66
C VAL A 296 2.94 -30.17 10.44
N SER A 297 2.25 -31.31 10.55
CA SER A 297 2.04 -32.22 9.43
C SER A 297 1.29 -31.56 8.26
N SER A 298 0.25 -30.79 8.56
CA SER A 298 -0.51 -30.03 7.56
C SER A 298 0.33 -28.97 6.86
N LEU A 299 1.15 -28.23 7.61
CA LEU A 299 2.05 -27.20 7.05
C LEU A 299 3.14 -27.81 6.18
N LEU A 300 3.80 -28.88 6.64
CA LEU A 300 4.82 -29.60 5.87
C LEU A 300 4.25 -30.16 4.57
N GLY A 301 3.09 -30.82 4.62
CA GLY A 301 2.42 -31.35 3.42
C GLY A 301 2.09 -30.25 2.40
N LYS A 302 1.59 -29.10 2.86
CA LYS A 302 1.32 -27.94 1.98
C LYS A 302 2.60 -27.36 1.39
N MET A 303 3.67 -27.23 2.19
CA MET A 303 4.95 -26.70 1.74
C MET A 303 5.60 -27.59 0.68
N LEU A 304 5.65 -28.91 0.93
CA LEU A 304 6.20 -29.89 -0.01
C LEU A 304 5.45 -29.88 -1.35
N ARG A 305 4.10 -29.91 -1.29
CA ARG A 305 3.28 -29.83 -2.52
C ARG A 305 3.49 -28.53 -3.27
N LYS A 306 3.65 -27.40 -2.58
CA LYS A 306 3.87 -26.10 -3.23
C LYS A 306 5.24 -26.01 -3.90
N LEU A 307 6.30 -26.46 -3.23
CA LEU A 307 7.67 -26.40 -3.72
C LEU A 307 7.95 -27.41 -4.85
N PHE A 308 7.53 -28.66 -4.69
CA PHE A 308 7.92 -29.73 -5.60
C PHE A 308 6.92 -29.98 -6.74
N ILE A 309 5.67 -29.54 -6.61
CA ILE A 309 4.63 -29.78 -7.62
C ILE A 309 4.13 -28.47 -8.22
N GLN A 310 3.59 -27.57 -7.39
CA GLN A 310 2.92 -26.37 -7.90
C GLN A 310 3.88 -25.36 -8.53
N LEU A 311 5.03 -25.10 -7.90
CA LEU A 311 5.99 -24.12 -8.39
C LEU A 311 6.61 -24.54 -9.75
N PRO A 312 7.10 -25.78 -9.95
CA PRO A 312 7.58 -26.24 -11.26
C PRO A 312 6.49 -26.17 -12.33
N ILE A 313 5.28 -26.67 -12.03
CA ILE A 313 4.15 -26.62 -12.98
C ILE A 313 3.79 -25.16 -13.33
N ALA A 314 3.79 -24.26 -12.36
CA ALA A 314 3.51 -22.84 -12.61
C ALA A 314 4.57 -22.18 -13.49
N ILE A 315 5.85 -22.52 -13.29
CA ILE A 315 6.97 -22.05 -14.12
C ILE A 315 6.82 -22.59 -15.55
N ILE A 316 6.63 -23.91 -15.70
CA ILE A 316 6.46 -24.58 -16.99
C ILE A 316 5.26 -24.00 -17.75
N ASN A 317 4.09 -23.88 -17.09
CA ASN A 317 2.89 -23.31 -17.70
C ASN A 317 3.09 -21.85 -18.12
N LYS A 318 3.87 -21.08 -17.36
CA LYS A 318 4.16 -19.69 -17.72
C LYS A 318 5.09 -19.59 -18.93
N ILE A 319 6.02 -20.53 -19.08
CA ILE A 319 6.94 -20.62 -20.23
C ILE A 319 6.17 -21.07 -21.48
N ILE A 320 5.39 -22.15 -21.40
CA ILE A 320 4.64 -22.70 -22.54
C ILE A 320 3.58 -21.73 -23.08
N LYS A 321 2.96 -20.91 -22.21
CA LYS A 321 1.94 -19.93 -22.61
C LYS A 321 2.51 -18.70 -23.32
N ILE A 322 3.83 -18.55 -23.44
CA ILE A 322 4.42 -17.47 -24.22
C ILE A 322 4.25 -17.82 -25.70
N ASP A 323 3.46 -17.02 -26.42
CA ASP A 323 3.45 -17.09 -27.88
C ASP A 323 4.77 -16.50 -28.40
N TYR A 324 5.77 -17.38 -28.56
CA TYR A 324 7.12 -17.00 -28.98
C TYR A 324 7.14 -16.34 -30.36
N ILE A 325 6.23 -16.73 -31.26
CA ILE A 325 6.13 -16.16 -32.61
C ILE A 325 5.64 -14.72 -32.50
N GLN A 326 4.54 -14.48 -31.78
CA GLN A 326 4.07 -13.11 -31.55
C GLN A 326 5.08 -12.26 -30.77
N PHE A 327 5.77 -12.85 -29.78
CA PHE A 327 6.81 -12.17 -29.03
C PHE A 327 7.95 -11.70 -29.94
N LEU A 328 8.46 -12.59 -30.80
CA LEU A 328 9.53 -12.27 -31.77
C LEU A 328 9.06 -11.26 -32.82
N GLN A 329 7.81 -11.36 -33.30
CA GLN A 329 7.24 -10.35 -34.21
C GLN A 329 7.13 -8.98 -33.55
N ARG A 330 6.67 -8.91 -32.30
CA ARG A 330 6.62 -7.65 -31.52
C ARG A 330 8.02 -7.12 -31.24
N PHE A 331 9.00 -7.99 -30.99
CA PHE A 331 10.40 -7.62 -30.82
C PHE A 331 10.99 -7.02 -32.10
N ARG A 332 10.80 -7.68 -33.25
CA ARG A 332 11.21 -7.17 -34.55
C ARG A 332 10.54 -5.82 -34.83
N LYS A 333 9.23 -5.70 -34.59
CA LYS A 333 8.51 -4.43 -34.74
C LYS A 333 9.11 -3.34 -33.84
N PHE A 334 9.47 -3.68 -32.61
CA PHE A 334 10.10 -2.77 -31.66
C PHE A 334 11.47 -2.26 -32.11
N ILE A 335 12.35 -3.15 -32.59
CA ILE A 335 13.69 -2.75 -33.04
C ILE A 335 13.62 -1.89 -34.30
N PHE A 336 12.82 -2.29 -35.29
CA PHE A 336 12.90 -1.68 -36.63
C PHE A 336 11.93 -0.52 -36.86
N PHE A 337 10.82 -0.41 -36.11
CA PHE A 337 9.80 0.59 -36.40
C PHE A 337 9.70 1.67 -35.32
N GLN A 338 10.13 2.89 -35.65
CA GLN A 338 10.04 4.06 -34.77
C GLN A 338 8.58 4.37 -34.36
N ARG A 339 7.63 4.29 -35.30
CA ARG A 339 6.20 4.52 -35.01
C ARG A 339 5.66 3.58 -33.93
N TYR A 340 6.10 2.32 -33.95
CA TYR A 340 5.67 1.33 -32.96
C TYR A 340 6.24 1.63 -31.56
N ARG A 341 7.53 1.98 -31.46
CA ARG A 341 8.15 2.43 -30.20
C ARG A 341 7.44 3.63 -29.60
N LEU A 342 7.17 4.62 -30.44
CA LEU A 342 6.48 5.84 -30.04
C LEU A 342 5.06 5.54 -29.52
N GLN A 343 4.30 4.70 -30.23
CA GLN A 343 2.95 4.29 -29.79
C GLN A 343 2.99 3.55 -28.45
N LEU A 344 3.97 2.69 -28.22
CA LEU A 344 4.14 1.98 -26.95
C LEU A 344 4.37 2.95 -25.79
N ALA A 345 5.28 3.91 -25.94
CA ALA A 345 5.52 4.92 -24.91
C ALA A 345 4.29 5.80 -24.67
N ARG A 346 3.58 6.22 -25.72
CA ARG A 346 2.33 6.98 -25.60
C ARG A 346 1.26 6.22 -24.83
N ASN A 347 0.99 4.97 -25.22
CA ASN A 347 0.02 4.12 -24.55
C ASN A 347 0.39 3.91 -23.08
N HIS A 348 1.68 3.69 -22.80
CA HIS A 348 2.17 3.57 -21.44
C HIS A 348 1.91 4.84 -20.63
N ILE A 349 2.36 6.01 -21.11
CA ILE A 349 2.19 7.30 -20.41
C ILE A 349 0.70 7.64 -20.24
N ALA A 350 -0.13 7.45 -21.27
CA ALA A 350 -1.56 7.69 -21.20
C ALA A 350 -2.25 6.81 -20.15
N THR A 351 -1.87 5.53 -20.07
CA THR A 351 -2.35 4.62 -19.02
C THR A 351 -1.93 5.10 -17.63
N ARG A 352 -0.71 5.64 -17.48
CA ARG A 352 -0.24 6.19 -16.21
C ARG A 352 -0.96 7.49 -15.83
N ILE A 353 -1.24 8.37 -16.78
CA ILE A 353 -2.06 9.58 -16.55
C ILE A 353 -3.46 9.17 -16.09
N GLN A 354 -4.09 8.21 -16.79
CA GLN A 354 -5.41 7.68 -16.40
C GLN A 354 -5.38 7.10 -14.99
N TYR A 355 -4.36 6.30 -14.66
CA TYR A 355 -4.20 5.73 -13.33
C TYR A 355 -4.11 6.79 -12.22
N TRP A 356 -3.40 7.90 -12.46
CA TRP A 356 -3.36 9.02 -11.52
C TRP A 356 -4.70 9.75 -11.43
N GLN A 357 -5.44 9.89 -12.54
CA GLN A 357 -6.79 10.48 -12.55
C GLN A 357 -7.78 9.59 -11.78
N ASP A 358 -7.77 8.27 -11.99
CA ASP A 358 -8.64 7.32 -11.31
C ASP A 358 -8.42 7.34 -9.80
N ARG A 359 -7.17 7.57 -9.36
CA ARG A 359 -6.79 7.77 -7.96
C ARG A 359 -7.06 9.19 -7.42
N LYS A 360 -7.65 10.08 -8.23
CA LYS A 360 -7.87 11.50 -7.89
C LYS A 360 -6.58 12.26 -7.52
N GLN A 361 -5.43 11.74 -7.99
CA GLN A 361 -4.12 12.38 -7.88
C GLN A 361 -3.95 13.49 -8.92
N LEU A 362 -4.68 13.38 -10.03
CA LEU A 362 -4.89 14.44 -11.01
C LEU A 362 -6.40 14.74 -11.09
N ASN A 363 -6.77 16.01 -11.18
CA ASN A 363 -8.11 16.38 -11.61
C ASN A 363 -8.26 16.25 -13.14
N GLU A 364 -9.47 16.45 -13.65
CA GLU A 364 -9.76 16.28 -15.07
C GLU A 364 -8.99 17.28 -15.96
N GLU A 365 -8.87 18.53 -15.52
CA GLU A 365 -8.12 19.57 -16.23
C GLU A 365 -6.62 19.27 -16.29
N GLU A 366 -6.02 18.87 -15.16
CA GLU A 366 -4.61 18.50 -15.03
C GLU A 366 -4.28 17.28 -15.91
N ALA A 367 -5.16 16.27 -15.92
CA ALA A 367 -5.02 15.11 -16.78
C ALA A 367 -5.10 15.49 -18.26
N GLU A 368 -6.02 16.38 -18.64
CA GLU A 368 -6.15 16.85 -20.03
C GLU A 368 -4.95 17.69 -20.47
N ILE A 369 -4.41 18.55 -19.60
CA ILE A 369 -3.16 19.28 -19.86
C ILE A 369 -2.03 18.29 -20.19
N LEU A 370 -1.88 17.21 -19.43
CA LEU A 370 -0.85 16.19 -19.70
C LEU A 370 -1.15 15.46 -21.01
N ARG A 371 -2.39 15.04 -21.28
CA ARG A 371 -2.75 14.38 -22.55
C ARG A 371 -2.47 15.26 -23.76
N GLN A 372 -2.76 16.56 -23.68
CA GLN A 372 -2.44 17.52 -24.73
C GLN A 372 -0.93 17.71 -24.90
N SER A 373 -0.16 17.79 -23.81
CA SER A 373 1.30 17.81 -23.89
C SER A 373 1.85 16.55 -24.56
N LEU A 374 1.29 15.36 -24.25
CA LEU A 374 1.67 14.11 -24.90
C LEU A 374 1.39 14.12 -26.42
N LYS A 375 0.26 14.71 -26.85
CA LYS A 375 -0.10 14.92 -28.26
C LYS A 375 0.76 15.97 -28.98
N ARG A 376 1.43 16.86 -28.25
CA ARG A 376 2.35 17.86 -28.84
C ARG A 376 3.77 17.32 -28.99
N GLU A 377 4.17 16.43 -28.10
CA GLU A 377 5.48 15.74 -28.16
C GLU A 377 5.50 14.59 -29.20
N GLU A 378 4.50 14.52 -30.07
CA GLU A 378 4.34 13.46 -31.05
C GLU A 378 5.50 13.30 -32.04
N SER A 379 6.27 14.36 -32.29
CA SER A 379 7.47 14.34 -33.14
C SER A 379 8.78 14.30 -32.34
N SER A 380 8.73 14.25 -31.01
CA SER A 380 9.92 14.35 -30.16
C SER A 380 10.79 13.09 -30.25
N ALA A 381 12.05 13.28 -30.68
CA ALA A 381 13.07 12.22 -30.70
C ALA A 381 13.27 11.57 -29.32
N TYR A 382 13.03 12.33 -28.25
CA TYR A 382 13.25 11.88 -26.88
C TYR A 382 12.19 10.89 -26.37
N LEU A 383 10.93 11.00 -26.80
CA LEU A 383 9.89 10.05 -26.40
C LEU A 383 10.16 8.67 -27.03
N ASN A 384 10.74 8.66 -28.23
CA ASN A 384 11.25 7.45 -28.86
C ASN A 384 12.46 6.87 -28.11
N ASP A 385 13.41 7.70 -27.67
CA ASP A 385 14.56 7.25 -26.88
C ASP A 385 14.13 6.66 -25.52
N PHE A 386 13.14 7.26 -24.86
CA PHE A 386 12.53 6.70 -23.66
C PHE A 386 11.83 5.37 -23.93
N ALA A 387 11.11 5.24 -25.05
CA ALA A 387 10.47 3.99 -25.47
C ALA A 387 11.50 2.87 -25.64
N VAL A 388 12.68 3.18 -26.18
CA VAL A 388 13.79 2.24 -26.30
C VAL A 388 14.21 1.74 -24.92
N HIS A 389 14.42 2.63 -23.95
CA HIS A 389 14.80 2.24 -22.58
C HIS A 389 13.74 1.37 -21.89
N ILE A 390 12.45 1.65 -22.08
CA ILE A 390 11.36 0.80 -21.56
C ILE A 390 11.38 -0.58 -22.22
N GLY A 391 11.36 -0.62 -23.55
CA GLY A 391 11.18 -1.90 -24.25
C GLY A 391 12.41 -2.79 -24.16
N ILE A 392 13.62 -2.22 -24.18
CA ILE A 392 14.87 -2.96 -23.94
C ILE A 392 14.78 -3.75 -22.61
N LYS A 393 14.21 -3.18 -21.54
CA LYS A 393 14.06 -3.86 -20.24
C LYS A 393 13.18 -5.12 -20.30
N LEU A 394 12.13 -5.13 -21.12
CA LEU A 394 11.26 -6.30 -21.31
C LEU A 394 12.04 -7.46 -21.96
N PHE A 395 12.85 -7.13 -22.97
CA PHE A 395 13.65 -8.13 -23.69
C PHE A 395 14.84 -8.62 -22.87
N ILE A 396 15.55 -7.69 -22.21
CA ILE A 396 16.64 -8.02 -21.29
C ILE A 396 16.16 -8.96 -20.21
N LYS A 397 15.04 -8.65 -19.53
CA LYS A 397 14.54 -9.55 -18.48
C LYS A 397 14.22 -10.94 -19.02
N THR A 398 13.68 -11.04 -20.23
CA THR A 398 13.40 -12.34 -20.84
C THR A 398 14.70 -13.10 -21.10
N LEU A 399 15.75 -12.42 -21.57
CA LEU A 399 17.06 -13.00 -21.86
C LEU A 399 17.85 -13.32 -20.58
N GLU A 400 17.87 -12.40 -19.60
CA GLU A 400 18.48 -12.55 -18.27
C GLU A 400 17.80 -13.63 -17.43
N TYR A 401 16.48 -13.83 -17.51
CA TYR A 401 15.79 -14.86 -16.73
C TYR A 401 15.67 -16.22 -17.45
N LEU A 402 16.07 -16.30 -18.72
CA LEU A 402 16.05 -17.55 -19.48
C LEU A 402 17.47 -18.02 -19.82
N LEU A 403 18.22 -17.20 -20.55
CA LEU A 403 19.52 -17.58 -21.10
C LEU A 403 20.58 -17.68 -20.00
N VAL A 404 20.63 -16.70 -19.10
CA VAL A 404 21.67 -16.64 -18.05
C VAL A 404 21.54 -17.79 -17.03
N PRO A 405 20.34 -18.17 -16.56
CA PRO A 405 20.16 -19.40 -15.77
C PRO A 405 20.52 -20.68 -16.52
N ILE A 406 20.21 -20.77 -17.81
CA ILE A 406 20.61 -21.94 -18.62
C ILE A 406 22.13 -22.02 -18.71
N LEU A 407 22.81 -20.91 -19.00
CA LEU A 407 24.27 -20.86 -19.05
C LEU A 407 24.90 -21.26 -17.71
N TYR A 408 24.30 -20.84 -16.59
CA TYR A 408 24.74 -21.22 -15.25
C TYR A 408 24.54 -22.72 -14.99
N VAL A 409 23.37 -23.27 -15.31
CA VAL A 409 23.05 -24.71 -15.13
C VAL A 409 23.92 -25.61 -16.01
N VAL A 410 24.26 -25.17 -17.22
CA VAL A 410 25.16 -25.89 -18.13
C VAL A 410 26.64 -25.75 -17.71
N GLY A 411 26.94 -24.89 -16.72
CA GLY A 411 28.29 -24.69 -16.19
C GLY A 411 29.18 -23.80 -17.07
N LEU A 412 28.59 -23.01 -17.98
CA LEU A 412 29.32 -22.08 -18.85
C LEU A 412 29.69 -20.76 -18.17
N ILE A 413 28.97 -20.41 -17.09
CA ILE A 413 29.26 -19.25 -16.25
C ILE A 413 29.23 -19.67 -14.77
N ASP A 414 30.05 -19.03 -13.95
CA ASP A 414 30.04 -19.24 -12.51
C ASP A 414 28.99 -18.37 -11.79
N GLU A 415 28.84 -18.59 -10.48
CA GLU A 415 27.88 -17.86 -9.64
C GLU A 415 28.15 -16.36 -9.61
N PHE A 416 29.43 -15.96 -9.65
CA PHE A 416 29.82 -14.56 -9.60
C PHE A 416 29.40 -13.81 -10.88
N VAL A 417 29.65 -14.39 -12.05
CA VAL A 417 29.24 -13.85 -13.35
C VAL A 417 27.71 -13.83 -13.46
N PHE A 418 27.04 -14.88 -12.98
CA PHE A 418 25.57 -14.95 -12.95
C PHE A 418 24.96 -13.79 -12.14
N ILE A 419 25.41 -13.59 -10.90
CA ILE A 419 24.92 -12.51 -10.02
C ILE A 419 25.29 -11.13 -10.59
N THR A 420 26.53 -10.96 -11.04
CA THR A 420 27.02 -9.68 -11.58
C THR A 420 26.24 -9.27 -12.83
N TRP A 421 25.95 -10.21 -13.74
CA TRP A 421 25.18 -9.93 -14.95
C TRP A 421 23.74 -9.53 -14.65
N LEU A 422 23.09 -10.17 -13.66
CA LEU A 422 21.73 -9.79 -13.23
C LEU A 422 21.64 -8.35 -12.68
N ILE A 423 22.76 -7.79 -12.20
CA ILE A 423 22.83 -6.42 -11.69
C ILE A 423 23.21 -5.43 -12.79
N ILE A 424 24.21 -5.77 -13.62
CA ILE A 424 24.89 -4.84 -14.54
C ILE A 424 24.38 -4.93 -15.98
N GLY A 425 23.72 -6.02 -16.38
CA GLY A 425 23.20 -6.22 -17.73
C GLY A 425 22.32 -5.05 -18.19
N GLY A 426 21.29 -4.71 -17.40
CA GLY A 426 20.42 -3.55 -17.62
C GLY A 426 21.16 -2.23 -17.94
N PRO A 427 22.06 -1.74 -17.08
CA PRO A 427 22.93 -0.58 -17.36
C PRO A 427 23.71 -0.68 -18.67
N VAL A 428 24.36 -1.82 -18.96
CA VAL A 428 25.21 -1.99 -20.15
C VAL A 428 24.42 -1.71 -21.43
N TYR A 429 23.25 -2.33 -21.60
CA TYR A 429 22.44 -2.15 -22.82
C TYR A 429 21.98 -0.71 -23.02
N ARG A 430 21.60 0.00 -21.94
CA ARG A 430 21.21 1.41 -22.03
C ARG A 430 22.40 2.29 -22.42
N GLN A 431 23.58 1.97 -21.92
CA GLN A 431 24.79 2.72 -22.28
C GLN A 431 25.19 2.51 -23.72
N THR A 432 25.13 1.28 -24.23
CA THR A 432 25.38 1.02 -25.65
C THR A 432 24.46 1.85 -26.54
N TYR A 433 23.17 1.94 -26.20
CA TYR A 433 22.23 2.79 -26.92
C TYR A 433 22.56 4.29 -26.78
N THR A 434 22.85 4.75 -25.56
CA THR A 434 23.13 6.18 -25.30
C THR A 434 24.43 6.63 -25.97
N ILE A 435 25.47 5.80 -26.00
CA ILE A 435 26.73 6.04 -26.73
C ILE A 435 26.45 6.19 -28.22
N PHE A 436 25.65 5.30 -28.82
CA PHE A 436 25.25 5.44 -30.21
C PHE A 436 24.54 6.78 -30.49
N ARG A 437 23.69 7.23 -29.56
CA ARG A 437 23.01 8.54 -29.65
C ARG A 437 23.97 9.72 -29.45
N ILE A 438 25.00 9.59 -28.61
CA ILE A 438 26.09 10.58 -28.50
C ILE A 438 26.82 10.72 -29.84
N ILE A 439 27.21 9.60 -30.46
CA ILE A 439 27.89 9.60 -31.77
C ILE A 439 26.99 10.27 -32.82
N GLN A 440 25.71 9.91 -32.86
CA GLN A 440 24.75 10.52 -33.78
C GLN A 440 24.57 12.02 -33.52
N ALA A 441 24.54 12.47 -32.27
CA ALA A 441 24.45 13.89 -31.91
C ALA A 441 25.71 14.66 -32.35
N ILE A 442 26.89 14.08 -32.20
CA ILE A 442 28.16 14.66 -32.67
C ILE A 442 28.15 14.83 -34.19
N ILE A 443 27.77 13.77 -34.92
CA ILE A 443 27.69 13.80 -36.40
C ILE A 443 26.70 14.88 -36.87
N ASN A 444 25.56 15.01 -36.19
CA ASN A 444 24.50 15.94 -36.57
C ASN A 444 24.62 17.33 -35.94
N LYS A 445 25.71 17.62 -35.20
CA LYS A 445 25.93 18.88 -34.46
C LYS A 445 24.76 19.25 -33.51
N GLN A 446 24.17 18.26 -32.87
CA GLN A 446 23.10 18.42 -31.87
C GLN A 446 23.66 18.39 -30.44
N GLU A 447 22.85 18.78 -29.46
CA GLU A 447 23.22 18.72 -28.05
C GLU A 447 23.53 17.27 -27.62
N ILE A 448 24.69 17.07 -27.01
CA ILE A 448 25.12 15.75 -26.53
C ILE A 448 24.34 15.39 -25.26
N PRO A 449 23.71 14.20 -25.18
CA PRO A 449 22.85 13.83 -24.06
C PRO A 449 23.64 13.35 -22.82
N TRP A 450 24.48 14.21 -22.24
CA TRP A 450 25.35 13.90 -21.11
C TRP A 450 24.60 13.47 -19.85
N VAL A 451 23.43 14.07 -19.58
CA VAL A 451 22.60 13.68 -18.41
C VAL A 451 22.01 12.30 -18.63
N ALA A 452 21.57 11.98 -19.85
CA ALA A 452 21.09 10.64 -20.16
C ALA A 452 22.20 9.60 -19.98
N PHE A 453 23.42 9.92 -20.42
CA PHE A 453 24.58 9.05 -20.25
C PHE A 453 24.89 8.79 -18.77
N LEU A 454 24.97 9.82 -17.94
CA LEU A 454 25.26 9.64 -16.50
C LEU A 454 24.13 8.89 -15.77
N VAL A 455 22.87 9.26 -16.00
CA VAL A 455 21.72 8.61 -15.35
C VAL A 455 21.56 7.17 -15.83
N GLY A 456 21.91 6.87 -17.09
CA GLY A 456 21.83 5.55 -17.69
C GLY A 456 22.59 4.46 -16.92
N PHE A 457 23.68 4.82 -16.24
CA PHE A 457 24.52 3.92 -15.45
C PHE A 457 23.82 3.39 -14.21
N LEU A 458 22.85 4.13 -13.68
CA LEU A 458 22.17 3.74 -12.45
C LEU A 458 21.27 2.52 -12.70
N PRO A 459 21.41 1.43 -11.92
CA PRO A 459 20.49 0.30 -11.96
C PRO A 459 19.05 0.77 -11.67
N THR A 460 18.09 0.24 -12.42
CA THR A 460 16.65 0.59 -12.33
C THR A 460 16.30 2.03 -12.75
N ILE A 461 16.94 3.05 -12.17
CA ILE A 461 16.71 4.49 -12.40
C ILE A 461 17.15 4.91 -13.80
N GLY A 462 18.13 4.26 -14.41
CA GLY A 462 18.62 4.59 -15.76
C GLY A 462 17.56 4.53 -16.88
N THR A 463 16.39 3.96 -16.61
CA THR A 463 15.21 4.07 -17.50
C THR A 463 14.79 5.54 -17.71
N LEU A 464 15.00 6.39 -16.71
CA LEU A 464 14.70 7.83 -16.73
C LEU A 464 15.77 8.71 -17.39
N ALA A 465 16.83 8.12 -17.96
CA ALA A 465 17.92 8.86 -18.58
C ALA A 465 17.46 9.99 -19.52
N TYR A 466 16.58 9.67 -20.47
CA TYR A 466 16.06 10.65 -21.44
C TYR A 466 15.03 11.62 -20.84
N PRO A 467 14.06 11.20 -19.99
CA PRO A 467 13.24 12.14 -19.23
C PRO A 467 14.06 13.16 -18.41
N CYS A 468 15.13 12.72 -17.73
CA CYS A 468 16.03 13.60 -16.98
C CYS A 468 16.79 14.55 -17.91
N GLN A 469 17.27 14.06 -19.07
CA GLN A 469 17.88 14.92 -20.09
C GLN A 469 16.93 16.00 -20.56
N ILE A 470 15.66 15.69 -20.85
CA ILE A 470 14.67 16.68 -21.31
C ILE A 470 14.42 17.74 -20.23
N VAL A 471 14.25 17.32 -18.97
CA VAL A 471 14.08 18.28 -17.85
C VAL A 471 15.30 19.18 -17.70
N TYR A 472 16.49 18.67 -18.00
CA TYR A 472 17.73 19.43 -17.97
C TYR A 472 17.96 20.31 -19.20
N SER A 473 17.57 19.90 -20.40
CA SER A 473 17.89 20.61 -21.65
C SER A 473 16.79 21.52 -22.16
N SER A 474 15.52 21.24 -21.83
CA SER A 474 14.38 22.02 -22.33
C SER A 474 14.11 23.30 -21.51
N SER A 475 13.77 24.37 -22.23
CA SER A 475 13.20 25.63 -21.70
C SER A 475 11.73 25.70 -22.15
N GLY A 476 10.76 25.64 -21.22
CA GLY A 476 9.34 25.88 -21.54
C GLY A 476 8.41 24.66 -21.53
N LYS A 477 7.38 24.69 -22.40
CA LYS A 477 6.12 23.89 -22.31
C LYS A 477 6.27 22.37 -22.55
N ASN A 478 7.35 21.91 -23.18
CA ASN A 478 7.65 20.48 -23.43
C ASN A 478 8.26 19.74 -22.22
N ARG A 479 8.18 20.36 -21.04
CA ARG A 479 8.77 19.83 -19.80
C ARG A 479 7.76 19.00 -18.99
N LYS A 480 6.46 19.23 -19.15
CA LYS A 480 5.43 18.65 -18.27
C LYS A 480 5.35 17.12 -18.35
N ILE A 481 5.44 16.54 -19.55
CA ILE A 481 5.44 15.08 -19.71
C ILE A 481 6.71 14.46 -19.14
N ALA A 482 7.88 15.02 -19.46
CA ALA A 482 9.15 14.55 -18.90
C ALA A 482 9.15 14.59 -17.37
N GLN A 483 8.63 15.67 -16.78
CA GLN A 483 8.44 15.77 -15.34
C GLN A 483 7.47 14.71 -14.82
N PHE A 484 6.29 14.56 -15.44
CA PHE A 484 5.31 13.55 -15.05
C PHE A 484 5.91 12.13 -15.04
N ILE A 485 6.69 11.76 -16.05
CA ILE A 485 7.38 10.47 -16.12
C ILE A 485 8.33 10.28 -14.92
N ILE A 486 9.07 11.32 -14.53
CA ILE A 486 9.95 11.27 -13.35
C ILE A 486 9.12 11.11 -12.08
N TYR A 487 8.07 11.91 -11.90
CA TYR A 487 7.16 11.80 -10.75
C TYR A 487 6.57 10.38 -10.64
N ASP A 488 5.99 9.86 -11.72
CA ASP A 488 5.36 8.54 -11.78
C ASP A 488 6.35 7.40 -11.50
N PHE A 489 7.56 7.47 -12.06
CA PHE A 489 8.56 6.45 -11.84
C PHE A 489 8.97 6.32 -10.37
N PHE A 490 9.21 7.45 -9.70
CA PHE A 490 9.56 7.43 -8.28
C PHE A 490 8.37 7.02 -7.40
N THR A 491 7.16 7.48 -7.71
CA THR A 491 5.92 7.00 -7.11
C THR A 491 5.81 5.47 -7.19
N MET A 492 6.07 4.87 -8.36
CA MET A 492 6.05 3.41 -8.54
C MET A 492 7.11 2.67 -7.72
N ILE A 493 8.28 3.26 -7.50
CA ILE A 493 9.31 2.67 -6.62
C ILE A 493 8.78 2.65 -5.19
N GLY A 494 8.31 3.78 -4.68
CA GLY A 494 7.80 3.89 -3.32
C GLY A 494 6.61 2.96 -3.06
N ALA A 495 5.70 2.83 -4.02
CA ALA A 495 4.55 1.93 -3.93
C ALA A 495 4.91 0.44 -3.89
N LYS A 496 6.07 0.05 -4.44
CA LYS A 496 6.51 -1.36 -4.54
C LYS A 496 7.44 -1.82 -3.44
N ILE A 497 7.81 -0.95 -2.49
CA ILE A 497 8.67 -1.34 -1.37
C ILE A 497 7.96 -2.39 -0.51
N PRO A 498 8.55 -3.58 -0.30
CA PRO A 498 7.95 -4.61 0.52
C PRO A 498 7.67 -4.12 1.94
N ALA A 499 6.58 -4.61 2.54
CA ALA A 499 6.10 -4.27 3.89
C ALA A 499 5.66 -2.80 4.10
N TRP A 500 6.39 -1.82 3.58
CA TRP A 500 6.22 -0.39 3.90
C TRP A 500 5.70 0.48 2.75
N GLY A 501 5.80 0.01 1.51
CA GLY A 501 5.22 0.66 0.35
C GLY A 501 3.72 0.40 0.22
N GLY A 502 3.14 1.04 -0.79
CA GLY A 502 1.74 0.93 -1.19
C GLY A 502 1.25 2.24 -1.79
N GLU A 503 0.08 2.20 -2.42
CA GLU A 503 -0.62 3.40 -2.85
C GLU A 503 -0.98 4.28 -1.65
N ASP A 504 -0.76 5.58 -1.81
CA ASP A 504 -1.10 6.66 -0.88
C ASP A 504 -0.40 6.55 0.48
N THR A 505 0.78 5.92 0.49
CA THR A 505 1.62 5.73 1.68
C THR A 505 2.70 6.82 1.80
N GLN A 506 3.20 7.09 3.02
CA GLN A 506 4.30 8.06 3.20
C GLN A 506 5.56 7.66 2.40
N THR A 507 5.78 6.36 2.19
CA THR A 507 6.87 5.86 1.35
C THR A 507 6.68 6.26 -0.11
N GLU A 508 5.47 6.12 -0.68
CA GLU A 508 5.16 6.63 -2.02
C GLU A 508 5.44 8.13 -2.12
N HIS A 509 4.96 8.93 -1.16
CA HIS A 509 5.19 10.37 -1.13
C HIS A 509 6.67 10.76 -0.97
N PHE A 510 7.44 10.01 -0.18
CA PHE A 510 8.87 10.25 0.00
C PHE A 510 9.61 10.11 -1.33
N PHE A 511 9.38 9.01 -2.06
CA PHE A 511 10.00 8.82 -3.37
C PHE A 511 9.48 9.85 -4.37
N ASN A 512 8.17 10.14 -4.38
CA ASN A 512 7.60 11.18 -5.24
C ASN A 512 8.25 12.57 -5.02
N ARG A 513 8.59 12.94 -3.77
CA ARG A 513 9.36 14.16 -3.46
C ARG A 513 10.79 14.13 -4.01
N ILE A 514 11.45 12.97 -4.02
CA ILE A 514 12.76 12.82 -4.69
C ILE A 514 12.61 13.08 -6.19
N GLY A 515 11.59 12.49 -6.82
CA GLY A 515 11.25 12.76 -8.21
C GLY A 515 10.98 14.25 -8.46
N ALA A 516 10.28 14.92 -7.54
CA ALA A 516 10.01 16.36 -7.60
C ALA A 516 11.28 17.20 -7.56
N ALA A 517 12.21 16.87 -6.66
CA ALA A 517 13.48 17.56 -6.55
C ALA A 517 14.25 17.47 -7.88
N ILE A 518 14.37 16.26 -8.45
CA ILE A 518 15.00 16.02 -9.74
C ILE A 518 14.30 16.80 -10.87
N ALA A 519 12.97 16.75 -10.89
CA ALA A 519 12.13 17.44 -11.86
C ALA A 519 12.27 18.97 -11.83
N ARG A 520 12.84 19.56 -10.75
CA ARG A 520 13.01 21.01 -10.53
C ARG A 520 14.44 21.54 -10.68
N ILE A 521 15.48 20.69 -10.81
CA ILE A 521 16.92 21.05 -10.76
C ILE A 521 17.35 22.24 -11.66
N ARG A 522 16.61 22.59 -12.72
CA ARG A 522 16.92 23.76 -13.57
C ARG A 522 16.23 25.09 -13.19
N VAL A 523 15.21 25.10 -12.32
CA VAL A 523 14.51 26.35 -11.96
C VAL A 523 15.41 27.28 -11.13
N GLN A 524 16.31 26.74 -10.31
CA GLN A 524 17.18 27.54 -9.44
C GLN A 524 18.36 28.20 -10.16
N LYS A 525 18.87 27.64 -11.27
CA LYS A 525 20.04 28.20 -11.97
C LYS A 525 19.75 29.48 -12.77
N ASN A 526 18.48 29.80 -13.01
CA ASN A 526 18.06 31.03 -13.70
C ASN A 526 17.49 32.09 -12.73
N LEU A 527 17.59 31.88 -11.42
CA LEU A 527 17.10 32.80 -10.37
C LEU A 527 18.22 33.37 -9.48
N THR A 528 19.47 33.02 -9.74
CA THR A 528 20.64 33.75 -9.24
C THR A 528 21.16 34.60 -10.39
N PRO A 529 21.16 35.95 -10.26
CA PRO A 529 21.72 36.84 -11.28
C PRO A 529 23.21 36.62 -11.51
#